data_AF-A0A423SK75-F1
#
_entry.id   AF-A0A423SK75-F1
#
_cell.length_a   1.000
_cell.length_b   1.000
_cell.length_c   1.000
_cell.angle_alpha   90.00
_cell.angle_beta   90.00
_cell.angle_gamma   90.00
#
_symmetry.space_group_name_H-M   'P 1'
#
loop_
_entity.id
_entity.type
_entity.pdbx_description
1 polymer ?
#
loop_
_entity_poly.entity_id
_entity_poly.type
_entity_poly.pdbx_seq_one_letter_code
_entity_poly.pdbx_strand_id
1 'polypeptide(L)'
;MKKYAAKGASHHVRKSWPKSKQYTTFVLYKENVDTIAAINLIAFKIRLKPNMFAYAGTKDKRGKTSQLVSVNRVAPEKLAYAARKQRGIYIGNFTFHHRPMKLGSLQGNHFRIVLREVKASDEAIEEAVNSLRSQGFINYYGTQRFGTSTAVDLILSPRDNDDTDLSRGCKVWSQTKDPEAALRAMRRASESSIESQLLHGLASLEKNDLVGAIMRVGLQ
;
A
#
# COMPACT_ATOMS: atom_id res chain seq x y z
N MET A 1 -17.61 -41.43 11.26
CA MET A 1 -18.33 -40.30 10.63
C MET A 1 -19.72 -40.20 11.24
N LYS A 2 -20.06 -39.09 11.92
CA LYS A 2 -21.42 -38.88 12.45
C LYS A 2 -22.06 -37.70 11.72
N LYS A 3 -23.06 -38.00 10.90
CA LYS A 3 -24.01 -37.04 10.31
C LYS A 3 -24.98 -36.61 11.41
N TYR A 4 -25.24 -35.31 11.53
CA TYR A 4 -26.30 -34.80 12.40
C TYR A 4 -27.51 -34.44 11.55
N ALA A 5 -28.62 -35.12 11.81
CA ALA A 5 -29.92 -34.88 11.20
C ALA A 5 -30.57 -33.61 11.76
N ALA A 6 -31.30 -32.89 10.90
CA ALA A 6 -32.08 -31.71 11.25
C ALA A 6 -33.42 -32.12 11.88
N LYS A 7 -33.76 -31.52 13.03
CA LYS A 7 -35.13 -31.39 13.52
C LYS A 7 -35.35 -29.98 14.03
N GLY A 8 -36.49 -29.40 13.63
CA GLY A 8 -36.85 -28.01 13.83
C GLY A 8 -37.28 -27.68 15.26
N ALA A 9 -36.91 -26.46 15.67
CA ALA A 9 -37.64 -25.52 16.52
C ALA A 9 -36.75 -24.26 16.57
N SER A 10 -37.21 -23.13 16.03
CA SER A 10 -36.42 -21.89 15.94
C SER A 10 -36.34 -21.16 17.28
N HIS A 11 -35.67 -21.77 18.26
CA HIS A 11 -35.06 -21.00 19.34
C HIS A 11 -33.70 -20.54 18.84
N HIS A 12 -33.54 -19.24 18.59
CA HIS A 12 -32.22 -18.61 18.54
C HIS A 12 -31.58 -18.72 19.93
N VAL A 13 -31.06 -19.90 20.26
CA VAL A 13 -30.14 -20.06 21.38
C VAL A 13 -28.95 -19.18 21.04
N ARG A 14 -28.89 -17.99 21.66
CA ARG A 14 -27.67 -17.19 21.69
C ARG A 14 -26.63 -18.06 22.37
N LYS A 15 -25.84 -18.80 21.59
CA LYS A 15 -24.64 -19.48 22.11
C LYS A 15 -23.84 -18.42 22.86
N SER A 16 -23.73 -18.58 24.17
CA SER A 16 -23.03 -17.61 25.00
C SER A 16 -21.56 -17.60 24.57
N TRP A 17 -21.05 -16.42 24.24
CA TRP A 17 -19.65 -16.27 23.88
C TRP A 17 -18.79 -16.50 25.14
N PRO A 18 -17.79 -17.40 25.12
CA PRO A 18 -16.98 -17.66 26.31
C PRO A 18 -16.31 -16.38 26.82
N LYS A 19 -16.49 -16.05 28.11
CA LYS A 19 -15.95 -14.82 28.72
C LYS A 19 -14.42 -14.70 28.57
N SER A 20 -13.73 -15.84 28.47
CA SER A 20 -12.27 -15.95 28.32
C SER A 20 -11.75 -15.76 26.89
N LYS A 21 -12.58 -15.71 25.85
CA LYS A 21 -12.09 -15.73 24.46
C LYS A 21 -12.71 -14.63 23.62
N GLN A 22 -12.58 -13.38 24.04
CA GLN A 22 -13.41 -12.28 23.51
C GLN A 22 -13.12 -11.90 22.05
N TYR A 23 -11.89 -12.06 21.58
CA TYR A 23 -11.50 -11.68 20.22
C TYR A 23 -11.19 -12.89 19.37
N THR A 24 -11.79 -12.94 18.19
CA THR A 24 -11.40 -13.88 17.14
C THR A 24 -10.31 -13.24 16.32
N THR A 25 -9.12 -13.85 16.34
CA THR A 25 -7.99 -13.45 15.52
C THR A 25 -7.87 -14.40 14.34
N PHE A 26 -7.52 -13.87 13.17
CA PHE A 26 -7.38 -14.64 11.95
C PHE A 26 -6.28 -14.02 11.08
N VAL A 27 -5.74 -14.83 10.17
CA VAL A 27 -4.87 -14.34 9.10
C VAL A 27 -5.75 -13.79 7.99
N LEU A 28 -5.54 -12.54 7.62
CA LEU A 28 -6.03 -11.92 6.40
C LEU A 28 -4.94 -11.99 5.34
N TYR A 29 -5.19 -12.77 4.29
CA TYR A 29 -4.40 -12.77 3.07
C TYR A 29 -5.12 -11.93 2.01
N LYS A 30 -4.40 -11.01 1.37
CA LYS A 30 -4.94 -10.14 0.33
C LYS A 30 -4.00 -10.00 -0.87
N GLU A 31 -4.57 -9.88 -2.06
CA GLU A 31 -3.86 -9.67 -3.33
C GLU A 31 -4.39 -8.41 -4.02
N ASN A 32 -3.53 -7.42 -4.27
CA ASN A 32 -3.91 -6.19 -4.99
C ASN A 32 -5.06 -5.40 -4.34
N VAL A 33 -5.26 -5.58 -3.04
CA VAL A 33 -6.33 -4.96 -2.26
C VAL A 33 -5.73 -4.21 -1.07
N ASP A 34 -6.28 -3.05 -0.76
CA ASP A 34 -5.92 -2.29 0.44
C ASP A 34 -6.46 -2.95 1.72
N THR A 35 -5.72 -2.81 2.83
CA THR A 35 -6.09 -3.43 4.11
C THR A 35 -7.47 -2.95 4.59
N ILE A 36 -7.71 -1.65 4.53
CA ILE A 36 -8.94 -1.01 4.99
C ILE A 36 -10.10 -1.41 4.05
N ALA A 37 -9.85 -1.46 2.74
CA ALA A 37 -10.85 -1.92 1.78
C ALA A 37 -11.30 -3.37 2.05
N ALA A 38 -10.37 -4.29 2.34
CA ALA A 38 -10.70 -5.67 2.70
C ALA A 38 -11.53 -5.75 3.99
N ILE A 39 -11.15 -4.98 5.02
CA ILE A 39 -11.89 -4.92 6.29
C ILE A 39 -13.29 -4.36 6.10
N ASN A 40 -13.45 -3.26 5.36
CA ASN A 40 -14.75 -2.64 5.07
C ASN A 40 -15.70 -3.64 4.42
N LEU A 41 -15.19 -4.41 3.47
CA LEU A 41 -15.98 -5.40 2.76
C LEU A 41 -16.44 -6.54 3.68
N ILE A 42 -15.53 -7.08 4.50
CA ILE A 42 -15.84 -8.14 5.47
C ILE A 42 -16.87 -7.61 6.47
N ALA A 43 -16.63 -6.42 7.03
CA ALA A 43 -17.47 -5.76 8.02
C ALA A 43 -18.90 -5.55 7.49
N PHE A 44 -19.03 -5.04 6.26
CA PHE A 44 -20.32 -4.83 5.59
C PHE A 44 -21.13 -6.13 5.52
N LYS A 45 -20.51 -7.22 5.05
CA LYS A 45 -21.20 -8.52 4.90
C LYS A 45 -21.67 -9.14 6.21
N ILE A 46 -20.96 -8.87 7.31
CA ILE A 46 -21.33 -9.38 8.63
C ILE A 46 -22.13 -8.36 9.46
N ARG A 47 -22.49 -7.22 8.85
CA ARG A 47 -23.23 -6.09 9.45
C ARG A 47 -22.54 -5.54 10.71
N LEU A 48 -21.23 -5.37 10.65
CA LEU A 48 -20.42 -4.74 11.70
C LEU A 48 -19.76 -3.47 11.19
N LYS A 49 -19.31 -2.62 12.13
CA LYS A 49 -18.53 -1.43 11.83
C LYS A 49 -17.05 -1.80 11.62
N PRO A 50 -16.36 -1.19 10.64
CA PRO A 50 -14.93 -1.47 10.38
C PRO A 50 -14.03 -1.23 11.59
N ASN A 51 -14.36 -0.26 12.45
CA ASN A 51 -13.59 0.05 13.67
C ASN A 51 -13.63 -1.05 14.74
N MET A 52 -14.46 -2.08 14.57
CA MET A 52 -14.43 -3.28 15.43
C MET A 52 -13.28 -4.23 15.09
N PHE A 53 -12.65 -4.05 13.93
CA PHE A 53 -11.49 -4.82 13.51
C PHE A 53 -10.23 -4.08 13.96
N ALA A 54 -9.28 -4.84 14.48
CA ALA A 54 -7.97 -4.32 14.88
C ALA A 54 -6.86 -5.14 14.23
N TYR A 55 -5.77 -4.46 13.88
CA TYR A 55 -4.60 -5.02 13.23
C TYR A 55 -3.35 -4.22 13.63
N ALA A 56 -2.17 -4.80 13.45
CA ALA A 56 -0.92 -4.16 13.89
C ALA A 56 -0.39 -3.08 12.94
N GLY A 57 -0.82 -3.09 11.68
CA GLY A 57 -0.48 -2.08 10.67
C GLY A 57 -1.11 -2.43 9.33
N THR A 58 -1.15 -1.46 8.42
CA THR A 58 -1.54 -1.72 7.03
C THR A 58 -0.39 -2.41 6.27
N LYS A 59 -0.75 -3.13 5.21
CA LYS A 59 0.21 -3.76 4.27
C LYS A 59 -0.04 -3.26 2.86
N ASP A 60 1.00 -3.27 2.04
CA ASP A 60 0.96 -2.74 0.67
C ASP A 60 -0.22 -3.26 -0.14
N LYS A 61 -0.88 -2.36 -0.87
CA LYS A 61 -1.96 -2.72 -1.78
C LYS A 61 -1.43 -3.60 -2.91
N ARG A 62 -0.36 -3.16 -3.58
CA ARG A 62 0.22 -3.82 -4.75
C ARG A 62 1.12 -4.96 -4.28
N GLY A 63 0.59 -6.18 -4.31
CA GLY A 63 1.31 -7.36 -3.84
C GLY A 63 0.40 -8.40 -3.19
N LYS A 64 1.03 -9.47 -2.72
CA LYS A 64 0.41 -10.54 -1.94
C LYS A 64 0.85 -10.39 -0.49
N THR A 65 -0.08 -10.05 0.40
CA THR A 65 0.27 -9.72 1.79
C THR A 65 -0.57 -10.54 2.76
N SER A 66 0.06 -11.00 3.84
CA SER A 66 -0.62 -11.68 4.95
C SER A 66 -0.43 -10.88 6.24
N GLN A 67 -1.47 -10.76 7.04
CA GLN A 67 -1.39 -10.12 8.36
C GLN A 67 -2.41 -10.72 9.32
N LEU A 68 -2.16 -10.59 10.61
CA LEU A 68 -3.17 -10.87 11.63
C LEU A 68 -4.17 -9.72 11.72
N VAL A 69 -5.44 -10.09 11.92
CA VAL A 69 -6.56 -9.21 12.20
C VAL A 69 -7.38 -9.82 13.32
N SER A 70 -7.86 -9.00 14.26
CA SER A 70 -8.73 -9.43 15.35
C SER A 70 -10.06 -8.68 15.32
N VAL A 71 -11.14 -9.34 15.76
CA VAL A 71 -12.47 -8.75 15.86
C VAL A 71 -13.20 -9.26 17.10
N ASN A 72 -13.94 -8.37 17.77
CA ASN A 72 -14.63 -8.68 19.01
C ASN A 72 -15.86 -9.58 18.79
N ARG A 73 -15.87 -10.76 19.41
CA ARG A 73 -17.00 -11.70 19.50
C ARG A 73 -17.65 -12.09 18.17
N VAL A 74 -16.85 -12.39 17.15
CA VAL A 74 -17.35 -12.86 15.84
C VAL A 74 -16.93 -14.29 15.60
N ALA A 75 -17.90 -15.17 15.36
CA ALA A 75 -17.63 -16.58 15.09
C ALA A 75 -16.80 -16.76 13.80
N PRO A 76 -15.79 -17.65 13.79
CA PRO A 76 -14.98 -17.94 12.60
C PRO A 76 -15.79 -18.24 11.34
N GLU A 77 -16.91 -18.96 11.47
CA GLU A 77 -17.78 -19.35 10.35
C GLU A 77 -18.41 -18.13 9.68
N LYS A 78 -18.79 -17.12 10.48
CA LYS A 78 -19.37 -15.86 9.98
C LYS A 78 -18.33 -15.06 9.19
N LEU A 79 -17.09 -15.03 9.69
CA LEU A 79 -15.97 -14.39 8.99
C LEU A 79 -15.66 -15.13 7.69
N ALA A 80 -15.52 -16.46 7.73
CA ALA A 80 -15.20 -17.27 6.58
C ALA A 80 -16.27 -17.12 5.48
N TYR A 81 -17.54 -17.08 5.86
CA TYR A 81 -18.65 -16.81 4.95
C TYR A 81 -18.52 -15.44 4.25
N ALA A 82 -18.12 -14.40 4.98
CA ALA A 82 -17.96 -13.05 4.43
C ALA A 82 -16.87 -13.00 3.34
N ALA A 83 -15.75 -13.69 3.56
CA ALA A 83 -14.62 -13.73 2.63
C ALA A 83 -14.80 -14.71 1.46
N ARG A 84 -15.62 -15.77 1.60
CA ARG A 84 -15.70 -16.91 0.66
C ARG A 84 -15.81 -16.59 -0.84
N LYS A 85 -16.46 -15.47 -1.20
CA LYS A 85 -16.67 -15.06 -2.61
C LYS A 85 -15.92 -13.78 -2.96
N GLN A 86 -14.80 -13.49 -2.31
CA GLN A 86 -14.09 -12.23 -2.47
C GLN A 86 -12.77 -12.47 -3.19
N ARG A 87 -12.69 -11.97 -4.41
CA ARG A 87 -11.48 -12.11 -5.24
C ARG A 87 -10.32 -11.40 -4.54
N GLY A 88 -9.20 -12.11 -4.39
CA GLY A 88 -8.01 -11.54 -3.77
C GLY A 88 -8.13 -11.28 -2.27
N ILE A 89 -9.14 -11.83 -1.58
CA ILE A 89 -9.27 -11.75 -0.11
C ILE A 89 -9.55 -13.15 0.43
N TYR A 90 -8.68 -13.62 1.31
CA TYR A 90 -8.78 -14.93 1.92
C TYR A 90 -8.52 -14.79 3.41
N ILE A 91 -9.23 -15.57 4.23
CA ILE A 91 -9.03 -15.56 5.68
C ILE A 91 -8.96 -16.98 6.23
N GLY A 92 -8.20 -17.17 7.30
CA GLY A 92 -8.00 -18.47 7.90
C GLY A 92 -7.23 -18.40 9.23
N ASN A 93 -6.73 -19.55 9.68
CA ASN A 93 -5.88 -19.67 10.87
C ASN A 93 -6.52 -19.01 12.11
N PHE A 94 -7.79 -19.31 12.34
CA PHE A 94 -8.57 -18.71 13.41
C PHE A 94 -8.05 -19.12 14.78
N THR A 95 -7.87 -18.14 15.65
CA THR A 95 -7.44 -18.27 17.03
C THR A 95 -8.26 -17.32 17.91
N PHE A 96 -8.21 -17.49 19.23
CA PHE A 96 -8.98 -16.68 20.15
C PHE A 96 -8.09 -16.07 21.22
N HIS A 97 -8.31 -14.78 21.50
CA HIS A 97 -7.52 -14.02 22.47
C HIS A 97 -8.40 -13.18 23.40
N HIS A 98 -7.84 -12.78 24.53
CA HIS A 98 -8.49 -11.90 25.50
C HIS A 98 -8.47 -10.43 25.09
N ARG A 99 -7.48 -10.02 24.29
CA ARG A 99 -7.23 -8.63 23.89
C ARG A 99 -7.23 -8.52 22.36
N PRO A 100 -7.63 -7.37 21.80
CA PRO A 100 -7.48 -7.11 20.37
C PRO A 100 -6.00 -6.92 20.03
N MET A 101 -5.70 -7.01 18.74
CA MET A 101 -4.45 -6.47 18.21
C MET A 101 -4.35 -4.97 18.46
N LYS A 102 -3.12 -4.47 18.55
CA LYS A 102 -2.83 -3.04 18.71
C LYS A 102 -2.01 -2.53 17.54
N LEU A 103 -2.28 -1.32 17.06
CA LEU A 103 -1.44 -0.67 16.05
C LEU A 103 0.00 -0.58 16.59
N GLY A 104 0.99 -0.91 15.76
CA GLY A 104 2.40 -0.94 16.14
C GLY A 104 2.86 -2.17 16.92
N SER A 105 1.98 -3.13 17.25
CA SER A 105 2.36 -4.34 18.01
C SER A 105 3.08 -5.44 17.20
N LEU A 106 3.49 -5.14 15.96
CA LEU A 106 4.31 -6.04 15.15
C LEU A 106 5.80 -5.70 15.33
N GLN A 107 6.64 -6.73 15.34
CA GLN A 107 8.10 -6.55 15.34
C GLN A 107 8.65 -6.14 13.96
N GLY A 108 7.97 -6.53 12.89
CA GLY A 108 8.41 -6.24 11.53
C GLY A 108 7.57 -6.97 10.48
N ASN A 109 8.09 -6.99 9.25
CA ASN A 109 7.51 -7.68 8.12
C ASN A 109 8.57 -8.56 7.46
N HIS A 110 8.14 -9.70 6.93
CA HIS A 110 8.98 -10.52 6.07
C HIS A 110 8.61 -10.25 4.61
N PHE A 111 9.60 -9.90 3.79
CA PHE A 111 9.41 -9.58 2.37
C PHE A 111 10.04 -10.68 1.50
N ARG A 112 9.30 -11.08 0.47
CA ARG A 112 9.82 -11.86 -0.65
C ARG A 112 9.62 -11.02 -1.91
N ILE A 113 10.73 -10.52 -2.45
CA ILE A 113 10.75 -9.60 -3.59
C ILE A 113 11.36 -10.34 -4.78
N VAL A 114 10.80 -10.10 -5.97
CA VAL A 114 11.37 -10.58 -7.24
C VAL A 114 11.65 -9.34 -8.09
N LEU A 115 12.93 -9.08 -8.33
CA LEU A 115 13.36 -8.08 -9.30
C LEU A 115 13.37 -8.73 -10.68
N ARG A 116 12.84 -8.03 -11.69
CA ARG A 116 12.79 -8.49 -13.08
C ARG A 116 13.62 -7.55 -13.94
N GLU A 117 14.11 -8.06 -15.07
CA GLU A 117 14.85 -7.25 -16.05
C GLU A 117 16.09 -6.56 -15.46
N VAL A 118 16.78 -7.26 -14.57
CA VAL A 118 18.01 -6.76 -13.92
C VAL A 118 19.13 -6.66 -14.98
N LYS A 119 19.73 -5.47 -15.08
CA LYS A 119 20.86 -5.18 -15.97
C LYS A 119 22.15 -5.08 -15.15
N ALA A 120 22.69 -6.22 -14.76
CA ALA A 120 23.94 -6.34 -14.02
C ALA A 120 24.56 -7.72 -14.27
N SER A 121 25.86 -7.86 -14.05
CA SER A 121 26.48 -9.19 -14.04
C SER A 121 26.14 -9.94 -12.76
N ASP A 122 26.27 -11.27 -12.77
CA ASP A 122 25.98 -12.10 -11.60
C ASP A 122 26.89 -11.74 -10.42
N GLU A 123 28.14 -11.35 -10.68
CA GLU A 123 29.10 -10.93 -9.66
C GLU A 123 28.66 -9.65 -8.93
N ALA A 124 28.19 -8.64 -9.69
CA ALA A 124 27.70 -7.39 -9.13
C ALA A 124 26.42 -7.59 -8.29
N ILE A 125 25.56 -8.54 -8.70
CA ILE A 125 24.35 -8.91 -7.95
C ILE A 125 24.75 -9.59 -6.63
N GLU A 126 25.66 -10.55 -6.69
CA GLU A 126 26.13 -11.29 -5.51
C GLU A 126 26.83 -10.35 -4.51
N GLU A 127 27.65 -9.42 -4.98
CA GLU A 127 28.27 -8.38 -4.15
C GLU A 127 27.22 -7.52 -3.45
N ALA A 128 26.23 -7.02 -4.19
CA ALA A 128 25.16 -6.18 -3.64
C ALA A 128 24.32 -6.92 -2.58
N VAL A 129 23.97 -8.19 -2.82
CA VAL A 129 23.20 -9.01 -1.88
C VAL A 129 24.02 -9.30 -0.62
N ASN A 130 25.32 -9.60 -0.75
CA ASN A 130 26.21 -9.83 0.38
C ASN A 130 26.45 -8.56 1.21
N SER A 131 26.58 -7.40 0.57
CA SER A 131 26.63 -6.11 1.25
C SER A 131 25.34 -5.86 2.04
N LEU A 132 24.17 -6.02 1.40
CA LEU A 132 22.87 -5.85 2.07
C LEU A 132 22.70 -6.80 3.28
N ARG A 133 23.20 -8.02 3.18
CA ARG A 133 23.13 -9.01 4.27
C ARG A 133 24.05 -8.66 5.45
N SER A 134 25.26 -8.19 5.16
CA SER A 134 26.31 -7.98 6.17
C SER A 134 26.26 -6.58 6.79
N GLN A 135 25.95 -5.56 5.99
CA GLN A 135 25.94 -4.15 6.40
C GLN A 135 24.53 -3.57 6.51
N GLY A 136 23.52 -4.20 5.89
CA GLY A 136 22.17 -3.68 5.86
C GLY A 136 22.00 -2.56 4.83
N PHE A 137 21.15 -1.59 5.16
CA PHE A 137 20.84 -0.44 4.31
C PHE A 137 20.46 0.77 5.18
N ILE A 138 20.53 1.97 4.62
CA ILE A 138 20.14 3.19 5.31
C ILE A 138 18.61 3.25 5.42
N ASN A 139 18.09 3.40 6.65
CA ASN A 139 16.66 3.37 6.94
C ASN A 139 15.95 4.70 6.59
N TYR A 140 15.86 5.00 5.30
CA TYR A 140 15.17 6.19 4.80
C TYR A 140 13.65 6.06 4.82
N TYR A 141 12.97 7.21 4.95
CA TYR A 141 11.56 7.30 4.58
C TYR A 141 11.43 7.23 3.05
N GLY A 142 10.77 6.19 2.54
CA GLY A 142 10.54 6.03 1.09
C GLY A 142 9.56 7.07 0.52
N THR A 143 9.59 7.25 -0.80
CA THR A 143 8.78 8.25 -1.55
C THR A 143 7.27 8.14 -1.30
N GLN A 144 6.76 6.94 -0.99
CA GLN A 144 5.37 6.70 -0.61
C GLN A 144 4.91 7.53 0.60
N ARG A 145 5.83 8.01 1.45
CA ARG A 145 5.54 8.84 2.61
C ARG A 145 5.28 10.30 2.28
N PHE A 146 5.70 10.76 1.11
CA PHE A 146 5.61 12.16 0.70
C PHE A 146 4.53 12.43 -0.35
N GLY A 147 3.84 11.37 -0.82
CA GLY A 147 2.84 11.45 -1.87
C GLY A 147 3.46 11.82 -3.22
N THR A 148 3.52 10.85 -4.15
CA THR A 148 4.22 11.06 -5.42
C THR A 148 3.58 12.16 -6.28
N SER A 149 2.25 12.28 -6.26
CA SER A 149 1.54 13.35 -6.98
C SER A 149 1.78 14.72 -6.34
N THR A 150 1.76 14.80 -5.01
CA THR A 150 2.01 16.05 -4.29
C THR A 150 3.43 16.55 -4.49
N ALA A 151 4.43 15.67 -4.57
CA ALA A 151 5.81 16.08 -4.81
C ALA A 151 6.00 16.71 -6.21
N VAL A 152 5.50 16.08 -7.28
CA VAL A 152 5.58 16.63 -8.64
C VAL A 152 4.82 17.95 -8.74
N ASP A 153 3.61 18.00 -8.19
CA ASP A 153 2.81 19.22 -8.22
C ASP A 153 3.45 20.35 -7.41
N LEU A 154 4.11 20.07 -6.28
CA LEU A 154 4.83 21.08 -5.48
C LEU A 154 6.10 21.58 -6.17
N ILE A 155 6.83 20.70 -6.86
CA ILE A 155 8.02 21.10 -7.62
C ILE A 155 7.61 22.00 -8.79
N LEU A 156 6.55 21.63 -9.52
CA LEU A 156 6.07 22.35 -10.72
C LEU A 156 4.98 23.39 -10.41
N SER A 157 4.80 23.78 -9.14
CA SER A 157 3.90 24.87 -8.76
C SER A 157 4.59 26.21 -9.01
N PRO A 158 3.93 27.19 -9.65
CA PRO A 158 4.50 28.53 -9.82
C PRO A 158 4.79 29.16 -8.46
N ARG A 159 5.97 29.77 -8.28
CA ARG A 159 6.34 30.55 -7.09
C ARG A 159 6.56 32.01 -7.45
N ASP A 160 6.30 32.91 -6.51
CA ASP A 160 6.36 34.35 -6.73
C ASP A 160 7.76 34.89 -7.11
N ASN A 161 8.82 34.14 -6.80
CA ASN A 161 10.22 34.49 -7.06
C ASN A 161 10.88 33.72 -8.22
N ASP A 162 10.13 32.88 -8.96
CA ASP A 162 10.72 32.08 -10.03
C ASP A 162 11.11 32.95 -11.24
N ASP A 163 12.14 32.53 -11.98
CA ASP A 163 12.47 33.12 -13.29
C ASP A 163 11.23 33.14 -14.20
N THR A 164 11.11 34.15 -15.05
CA THR A 164 9.96 34.34 -15.93
C THR A 164 9.66 33.13 -16.82
N ASP A 165 10.67 32.38 -17.25
CA ASP A 165 10.46 31.20 -18.10
C ASP A 165 10.06 29.97 -17.28
N LEU A 166 10.64 29.78 -16.09
CA LEU A 166 10.23 28.74 -15.12
C LEU A 166 8.77 28.92 -14.71
N SER A 167 8.39 30.15 -14.35
CA SER A 167 7.01 30.52 -14.04
C SER A 167 6.03 30.18 -15.17
N ARG A 168 6.42 30.43 -16.43
CA ARG A 168 5.60 30.10 -17.61
C ARG A 168 5.44 28.60 -17.79
N GLY A 169 6.52 27.83 -17.65
CA GLY A 169 6.49 26.37 -17.70
C GLY A 169 5.57 25.76 -16.66
N CYS A 170 5.78 26.11 -15.39
CA CYS A 170 4.96 25.67 -14.26
C CYS A 170 3.48 26.04 -14.43
N LYS A 171 3.18 27.22 -15.00
CA LYS A 171 1.80 27.64 -15.31
C LYS A 171 1.17 26.82 -16.44
N VAL A 172 1.92 26.48 -17.48
CA VAL A 172 1.42 25.59 -18.54
C VAL A 172 1.18 24.19 -17.99
N TRP A 173 2.09 23.67 -17.18
CA TRP A 173 1.92 22.39 -16.48
C TRP A 173 0.66 22.38 -15.60
N SER A 174 0.44 23.43 -14.80
CA SER A 174 -0.72 23.48 -13.89
C SER A 174 -2.06 23.45 -14.62
N GLN A 175 -2.12 24.00 -15.84
CA GLN A 175 -3.32 24.04 -16.67
C GLN A 175 -3.53 22.78 -17.51
N THR A 176 -2.45 22.19 -18.02
CA THR A 176 -2.53 21.15 -19.08
C THR A 176 -2.08 19.78 -18.63
N LYS A 177 -1.23 19.71 -17.60
CA LYS A 177 -0.48 18.52 -17.19
C LYS A 177 0.28 17.86 -18.36
N ASP A 178 0.69 18.66 -19.34
CA ASP A 178 1.48 18.25 -20.50
C ASP A 178 2.95 18.67 -20.30
N PRO A 179 3.88 17.70 -20.12
CA PRO A 179 5.28 18.00 -19.84
C PRO A 179 5.99 18.62 -21.06
N GLU A 180 5.63 18.25 -22.28
CA GLU A 180 6.26 18.82 -23.48
C GLU A 180 5.81 20.26 -23.72
N ALA A 181 4.53 20.54 -23.50
CA ALA A 181 4.02 21.91 -23.61
C ALA A 181 4.67 22.84 -22.57
N ALA A 182 4.88 22.34 -21.35
CA ALA A 182 5.58 23.08 -20.30
C ALA A 182 7.05 23.36 -20.68
N LEU A 183 7.78 22.37 -21.19
CA LEU A 183 9.16 22.54 -21.67
C LEU A 183 9.26 23.56 -22.81
N ARG A 184 8.34 23.51 -23.79
CA ARG A 184 8.29 24.51 -24.87
C ARG A 184 8.06 25.94 -24.37
N ALA A 185 7.42 26.10 -23.21
CA ALA A 185 7.21 27.40 -22.57
C ALA A 185 8.43 27.89 -21.77
N MET A 186 9.36 26.99 -21.42
CA MET A 186 10.59 27.26 -20.65
C MET A 186 11.80 27.53 -21.55
N ARG A 187 11.65 28.40 -22.56
CA ARG A 187 12.62 28.54 -23.66
C ARG A 187 14.06 28.84 -23.25
N ARG A 188 14.29 29.54 -22.14
CA ARG A 188 15.64 29.89 -21.63
C ARG A 188 15.89 29.38 -20.21
N ALA A 189 14.98 28.58 -19.64
CA ALA A 189 15.20 28.03 -18.32
C ALA A 189 16.41 27.08 -18.36
N SER A 190 17.21 27.07 -17.29
CA SER A 190 18.33 26.16 -17.21
C SER A 190 17.85 24.71 -17.32
N GLU A 191 18.48 23.93 -18.20
CA GLU A 191 18.29 22.47 -18.28
C GLU A 191 18.70 21.78 -16.97
N SER A 192 19.54 22.43 -16.16
CA SER A 192 19.95 21.96 -14.84
C SER A 192 18.94 22.25 -13.71
N SER A 193 17.85 22.97 -13.99
CA SER A 193 16.83 23.24 -12.97
C SER A 193 16.05 21.96 -12.66
N ILE A 194 15.66 21.81 -11.40
CA ILE A 194 14.91 20.65 -10.91
C ILE A 194 13.60 20.48 -11.70
N GLU A 195 12.94 21.60 -12.01
CA GLU A 195 11.70 21.66 -12.78
C GLU A 195 11.91 21.20 -14.24
N SER A 196 12.97 21.68 -14.92
CA SER A 196 13.32 21.22 -16.27
C SER A 196 13.65 19.73 -16.30
N GLN A 197 14.51 19.25 -15.38
CA GLN A 197 14.89 17.84 -15.29
C GLN A 197 13.69 16.94 -15.03
N LEU A 198 12.77 17.38 -14.15
CA LEU A 198 11.55 16.65 -13.85
C LEU A 198 10.62 16.58 -15.07
N LEU A 199 10.44 17.69 -15.80
CA LEU A 199 9.61 17.73 -17.01
C LEU A 199 10.19 16.86 -18.13
N HIS A 200 11.51 16.86 -18.32
CA HIS A 200 12.18 15.93 -19.27
C HIS A 200 12.00 14.46 -18.86
N GLY A 201 12.08 14.17 -17.56
CA GLY A 201 11.75 12.86 -17.01
C GLY A 201 10.31 12.45 -17.32
N LEU A 202 9.35 13.36 -17.11
CA LEU A 202 7.93 13.11 -17.39
C LEU A 202 7.61 12.97 -18.87
N ALA A 203 8.31 13.70 -19.75
CA ALA A 203 8.12 13.61 -21.20
C ALA A 203 8.71 12.33 -21.81
N SER A 204 9.78 11.80 -21.21
CA SER A 204 10.50 10.60 -21.71
C SER A 204 9.97 9.28 -21.17
N LEU A 205 9.11 9.31 -20.15
CA LEU A 205 8.54 8.13 -19.50
C LEU A 205 7.06 7.96 -19.86
N GLU A 206 6.49 6.78 -19.58
CA GLU A 206 5.04 6.59 -19.70
C GLU A 206 4.29 7.62 -18.83
N LYS A 207 3.16 8.16 -19.32
CA LYS A 207 2.39 9.30 -18.76
C LYS A 207 2.07 9.26 -17.24
N ASN A 208 2.31 8.16 -16.55
CA ASN A 208 2.02 7.96 -15.12
C ASN A 208 3.23 7.53 -14.27
N ASP A 209 4.45 7.44 -14.83
CA ASP A 209 5.65 7.10 -14.06
C ASP A 209 6.27 8.32 -13.37
N LEU A 210 5.51 8.90 -12.44
CA LEU A 210 5.96 10.04 -11.64
C LEU A 210 7.16 9.70 -10.76
N VAL A 211 7.29 8.43 -10.33
CA VAL A 211 8.42 7.99 -9.50
C VAL A 211 9.69 7.94 -10.34
N GLY A 212 9.63 7.34 -11.53
CA GLY A 212 10.77 7.30 -12.45
C GLY A 212 11.24 8.69 -12.84
N ALA A 213 10.32 9.64 -13.04
CA ALA A 213 10.68 11.02 -13.35
C ALA A 213 11.40 11.73 -12.19
N ILE A 214 10.90 11.60 -10.95
CA ILE A 214 11.57 12.17 -9.76
C ILE A 214 12.96 11.55 -9.56
N MET A 215 13.10 10.23 -9.74
CA MET A 215 14.39 9.54 -9.54
C MET A 215 15.47 9.99 -10.53
N ARG A 216 15.11 10.63 -11.66
CA ARG A 216 16.06 11.14 -12.65
C ARG A 216 16.57 12.56 -12.36
N VAL A 217 15.92 13.28 -11.45
CA VAL A 217 16.35 14.62 -11.04
C VAL A 217 17.69 14.51 -10.30
N GLY A 218 18.69 15.28 -10.72
CA GLY A 218 20.03 15.30 -10.11
C GLY A 218 20.98 14.15 -10.51
N LEU A 219 20.61 13.32 -11.49
CA LEU A 219 21.45 12.24 -12.03
C LEU A 219 22.14 12.59 -13.38
N GLN A 220 22.03 13.84 -13.84
CA GLN A 220 22.63 14.34 -15.09
C GLN A 220 23.65 15.44 -14.81
#